data_AF-L1KVT7-F1
#
_entry.id   AF-L1KVT7-F1
#
_cell.length_a   1.000
_cell.length_b   1.000
_cell.length_c   1.000
_cell.angle_alpha   90.00
_cell.angle_beta   90.00
_cell.angle_gamma   90.00
#
_symmetry.space_group_name_H-M   'P 1'
#
loop_
_entity.id
_entity.type
_entity.pdbx_description
1 polymer ?
#
loop_
_entity_poly.entity_id
_entity_poly.type
_entity_poly.pdbx_seq_one_letter_code
_entity_poly.pdbx_strand_id
1 'polypeptide(L)'
;MHWQSGTAQLLPRLIAGRTHGPLFFTDRKAPARIPTLDACPVTGRARLPYRRAEGIIEESARLPANPLAGPDDFDDLEGWTPHRLRRSALTHDAEDGTSTPMLLARSRHASVRSLERYARPGVDAVAAHVAASAPAARRRD
;
A
#
# COMPACT_ATOMS: atom_id res chain seq x y z
N MET A 1 3.42 3.14 9.62
CA MET A 1 4.45 2.48 8.78
C MET A 1 4.76 3.42 7.63
N HIS A 2 5.94 4.03 7.58
CA HIS A 2 6.28 5.01 6.53
C HIS A 2 7.05 4.31 5.40
N TRP A 3 6.48 4.32 4.20
CA TRP A 3 7.16 3.84 3.00
C TRP A 3 8.21 4.86 2.59
N GLN A 4 9.47 4.60 2.92
CA GLN A 4 10.60 5.46 2.56
C GLN A 4 11.39 4.85 1.38
N SER A 5 12.37 5.60 0.87
CA SER A 5 13.28 5.19 -0.22
C SER A 5 13.90 3.81 -0.01
N GLY A 6 14.04 3.35 1.25
CA GLY A 6 14.51 2.00 1.58
C GLY A 6 13.68 0.87 0.96
N THR A 7 12.36 1.02 0.80
CA THR A 7 11.53 -0.02 0.16
C THR A 7 11.87 -0.16 -1.33
N ALA A 8 12.25 0.93 -2.00
CA ALA A 8 12.66 0.89 -3.41
C ALA A 8 13.93 0.05 -3.63
N GLN A 9 14.76 -0.15 -2.59
CA GLN A 9 15.98 -0.97 -2.67
C GLN A 9 15.68 -2.47 -2.82
N LEU A 10 14.46 -2.91 -2.50
CA LEU A 10 14.05 -4.31 -2.70
C LEU A 10 13.61 -4.58 -4.14
N LEU A 11 13.23 -3.55 -4.89
CA LEU A 11 12.72 -3.71 -6.25
C LEU A 11 13.73 -4.38 -7.20
N PRO A 12 15.04 -4.03 -7.22
CA PRO A 12 16.04 -4.72 -8.04
C PRO A 12 16.10 -6.24 -7.80
N ARG A 13 15.97 -6.67 -6.53
CA ARG A 13 15.96 -8.10 -6.16
C ARG A 13 14.70 -8.80 -6.68
N LEU A 14 13.55 -8.14 -6.62
CA LEU A 14 12.27 -8.68 -7.10
C LEU A 14 12.19 -8.77 -8.63
N ILE A 15 12.70 -7.76 -9.34
CA ILE A 15 12.66 -7.74 -10.81
C ILE A 15 13.74 -8.61 -11.44
N ALA A 16 14.87 -8.83 -10.76
CA ALA A 16 15.99 -9.66 -11.22
C ALA A 16 16.44 -9.30 -12.66
N GLY A 17 16.63 -7.99 -12.91
CA GLY A 17 17.06 -7.47 -14.22
C GLY A 17 15.95 -7.36 -15.28
N ARG A 18 14.72 -7.82 -14.99
CA ARG A 18 13.59 -7.64 -15.90
C ARG A 18 13.19 -6.18 -15.99
N THR A 19 12.97 -5.72 -17.22
CA THR A 19 12.47 -4.36 -17.52
C THR A 19 10.99 -4.33 -17.87
N HIS A 20 10.36 -5.49 -18.07
CA HIS A 20 8.96 -5.63 -18.50
C HIS A 20 8.26 -6.81 -17.81
N GLY A 21 6.93 -6.75 -17.80
CA GLY A 21 6.05 -7.79 -17.24
C GLY A 21 5.64 -7.54 -15.78
N PRO A 22 4.86 -8.46 -15.19
CA PRO A 22 4.34 -8.30 -13.83
C PRO A 22 5.44 -8.39 -12.77
N LEU A 23 5.29 -7.63 -11.67
CA LEU A 23 6.21 -7.67 -10.53
C LEU A 23 6.14 -9.01 -9.80
N PHE A 24 4.93 -9.44 -9.45
CA PHE A 24 4.67 -10.72 -8.81
C PHE A 24 4.11 -11.71 -9.81
N PHE A 25 4.67 -12.91 -9.83
CA PHE A 25 4.28 -14.00 -10.72
C PHE A 25 4.06 -15.29 -9.94
N THR A 26 3.30 -16.21 -10.52
CA THR A 26 3.15 -17.57 -10.01
C THR A 26 4.42 -18.36 -10.27
N ASP A 27 4.67 -19.41 -9.49
CA ASP A 27 5.78 -20.33 -9.78
C ASP A 27 5.55 -21.16 -11.05
N ARG A 28 4.27 -21.39 -11.38
CA ARG A 28 3.86 -22.17 -12.55
C ARG A 28 3.93 -21.32 -13.83
N LYS A 29 4.18 -22.01 -14.95
CA LYS A 29 4.12 -21.41 -16.30
C LYS A 29 2.71 -20.90 -16.60
N ALA A 30 2.63 -19.80 -17.32
CA ALA A 30 1.36 -19.25 -17.78
C ALA A 30 0.61 -20.25 -18.68
N PRO A 31 -0.70 -20.46 -18.44
CA PRO A 31 -1.55 -21.18 -19.39
C PRO A 31 -1.58 -20.44 -20.75
N ALA A 32 -1.72 -21.20 -21.84
CA ALA A 32 -1.70 -20.64 -23.20
C ALA A 32 -2.78 -19.57 -23.48
N ARG A 33 -3.88 -19.55 -22.72
CA ARG A 33 -5.01 -18.62 -22.89
C ARG A 33 -4.96 -17.38 -21.98
N ILE A 34 -3.89 -17.16 -21.22
CA ILE A 34 -3.82 -15.98 -20.35
C ILE A 34 -3.67 -14.69 -21.20
N PRO A 35 -4.26 -13.55 -20.81
CA PRO A 35 -3.98 -12.28 -21.45
C PRO A 35 -2.48 -11.98 -21.47
N THR A 36 -1.98 -11.42 -22.57
CA THR A 36 -0.55 -11.10 -22.74
C THR A 36 -0.02 -10.19 -21.63
N LEU A 37 -0.85 -9.26 -21.14
CA LEU A 37 -0.52 -8.37 -20.03
C LEU A 37 -0.32 -9.09 -18.69
N ASP A 38 -0.93 -10.25 -18.52
CA ASP A 38 -0.81 -11.08 -17.32
C ASP A 38 0.23 -12.21 -17.49
N ALA A 39 0.99 -12.22 -18.60
CA ALA A 39 2.13 -13.11 -18.80
C ALA A 39 3.44 -12.32 -18.78
N CYS A 40 4.45 -12.83 -18.09
CA CYS A 40 5.79 -12.26 -18.18
C CYS A 40 6.45 -12.69 -19.50
N PRO A 41 6.85 -11.76 -20.39
CA PRO A 41 7.46 -12.13 -21.67
C PRO A 41 8.86 -12.74 -21.51
N VAL A 42 9.54 -12.45 -20.40
CA VAL A 42 10.90 -12.94 -20.11
C VAL A 42 10.86 -14.35 -19.50
N THR A 43 9.94 -14.62 -18.57
CA THR A 43 9.92 -15.87 -17.80
C THR A 43 8.82 -16.83 -18.22
N GLY A 44 7.85 -16.39 -19.02
CA GLY A 44 6.67 -17.16 -19.40
C GLY A 44 5.72 -17.49 -18.24
N ARG A 45 5.90 -16.87 -17.07
CA ARG A 45 5.06 -17.09 -15.89
C ARG A 45 3.87 -16.15 -15.86
N ALA A 46 2.77 -16.60 -15.28
CA ALA A 46 1.57 -15.78 -15.10
C ALA A 46 1.78 -14.77 -13.97
N ARG A 47 1.14 -13.62 -14.07
CA ARG A 47 0.97 -12.66 -12.99
C ARG A 47 0.30 -13.35 -11.81
N LEU A 48 0.78 -13.04 -10.61
CA LEU A 48 0.14 -13.51 -9.38
C LEU A 48 -1.26 -12.87 -9.26
N PRO A 49 -2.34 -13.67 -9.14
CA PRO A 49 -3.69 -13.14 -8.96
C PRO A 49 -3.77 -12.30 -7.68
N TYR A 50 -4.52 -11.21 -7.70
CA TYR A 50 -4.61 -10.28 -6.56
C TYR A 50 -5.01 -10.99 -5.27
N ARG A 51 -6.03 -11.87 -5.30
CA ARG A 51 -6.46 -12.65 -4.12
C ARG A 51 -5.33 -13.50 -3.55
N ARG A 52 -4.49 -14.12 -4.39
CA ARG A 52 -3.36 -14.91 -3.89
C ARG A 52 -2.25 -14.02 -3.34
N ALA A 53 -1.97 -12.90 -4.00
CA ALA A 53 -1.03 -11.91 -3.49
C ALA A 53 -1.46 -11.39 -2.11
N GLU A 54 -2.75 -11.08 -1.94
CA GLU A 54 -3.32 -10.66 -0.67
C GLU A 54 -3.08 -11.70 0.43
N GLY A 55 -3.43 -12.97 0.20
CA GLY A 55 -3.19 -14.03 1.19
C GLY A 55 -1.72 -14.22 1.54
N ILE A 56 -0.81 -14.17 0.55
CA ILE A 56 0.64 -14.28 0.80
C ILE A 56 1.14 -13.10 1.65
N ILE A 57 0.71 -11.88 1.33
CA ILE A 57 1.12 -10.68 2.06
C ILE A 57 0.58 -10.72 3.49
N GLU A 58 -0.69 -11.06 3.65
CA GLU A 58 -1.32 -11.18 4.97
C GLU A 58 -0.59 -12.21 5.83
N GLU A 59 -0.37 -13.43 5.31
CA GLU A 59 0.35 -14.50 6.00
C GLU A 59 1.76 -14.09 6.39
N SER A 60 2.52 -13.51 5.45
CA SER A 60 3.91 -13.07 5.68
C SER A 60 4.00 -11.90 6.67
N ALA A 61 2.93 -11.11 6.78
CA ALA A 61 2.89 -9.92 7.62
C ALA A 61 2.31 -10.17 9.02
N ARG A 62 1.83 -11.36 9.36
CA ARG A 62 1.25 -11.65 10.69
C ARG A 62 2.14 -11.23 11.85
N LEU A 63 3.38 -11.73 11.87
CA LEU A 63 4.36 -11.39 12.90
C LEU A 63 4.79 -9.91 12.83
N PRO A 64 5.20 -9.37 11.65
CA PRO A 64 5.51 -7.93 11.54
C PRO A 64 4.37 -6.99 11.92
N ALA A 65 3.10 -7.41 11.75
CA ALA A 65 1.94 -6.58 12.03
C ALA A 65 1.67 -6.40 13.53
N ASN A 66 2.17 -7.32 14.37
CA ASN A 66 2.09 -7.22 15.82
C ASN A 66 3.47 -7.46 16.46
N PRO A 67 4.24 -6.38 16.72
CA PRO A 67 5.57 -6.48 17.32
C PRO A 67 5.60 -7.10 18.73
N LEU A 68 4.44 -7.21 19.39
CA LEU A 68 4.31 -7.77 20.74
C LEU A 68 3.86 -9.24 20.73
N ALA A 69 3.56 -9.80 19.56
CA ALA A 69 3.07 -11.16 19.46
C ALA A 69 4.19 -12.19 19.68
N GLY A 70 3.90 -13.20 20.50
CA GLY A 70 4.74 -14.38 20.67
C GLY A 70 4.45 -15.45 19.60
N PRO A 71 5.26 -16.53 19.54
CA PRO A 71 5.02 -17.66 18.65
C PRO A 71 3.66 -18.34 18.88
N ASP A 72 3.20 -18.34 20.13
CA ASP A 72 1.93 -18.98 20.54
C ASP A 72 0.69 -18.21 20.08
N ASP A 73 0.83 -16.93 19.71
CA ASP A 73 -0.27 -16.08 19.23
C ASP A 73 -0.51 -16.23 17.71
N PHE A 74 0.39 -16.92 16.99
CA PHE A 74 0.50 -16.83 15.52
C PHE A 74 -0.78 -17.15 14.76
N ASP A 75 -1.55 -18.14 15.24
CA ASP A 75 -2.77 -18.59 14.56
C ASP A 75 -3.89 -17.55 14.61
N ASP A 76 -3.91 -16.70 15.64
CA ASP A 76 -4.89 -15.63 15.83
C ASP A 76 -4.41 -14.27 15.29
N LEU A 77 -3.16 -14.19 14.83
CA LEU A 77 -2.62 -12.96 14.25
C LEU A 77 -3.24 -12.65 12.88
N GLU A 78 -3.78 -11.44 12.79
CA GLU A 78 -4.17 -10.87 11.51
C GLU A 78 -3.01 -10.05 10.94
N GLY A 79 -2.59 -10.39 9.72
CA GLY A 79 -1.54 -9.65 9.03
C GLY A 79 -2.05 -8.36 8.39
N TRP A 80 -1.13 -7.66 7.73
CA TRP A 80 -1.51 -6.55 6.87
C TRP A 80 -1.94 -7.04 5.50
N THR A 81 -3.09 -6.56 5.03
CA THR A 81 -3.53 -6.76 3.64
C THR A 81 -3.16 -5.56 2.77
N PRO A 82 -3.02 -5.71 1.45
CA PRO A 82 -2.82 -4.57 0.54
C PRO A 82 -3.92 -3.50 0.68
N HIS A 83 -5.15 -3.91 1.00
CA HIS A 83 -6.25 -3.00 1.28
C HIS A 83 -5.98 -2.15 2.53
N ARG A 84 -5.55 -2.76 3.64
CA ARG A 84 -5.19 -2.05 4.89
C ARG A 84 -4.02 -1.10 4.66
N LEU A 85 -2.99 -1.56 3.96
CA LEU A 85 -1.82 -0.74 3.62
C LEU A 85 -2.20 0.48 2.77
N ARG A 86 -3.06 0.29 1.76
CA ARG A 86 -3.55 1.39 0.92
C ARG A 86 -4.36 2.42 1.72
N ARG A 87 -5.21 1.95 2.62
CA ARG A 87 -5.99 2.82 3.52
C ARG A 87 -5.07 3.61 4.45
N SER A 88 -4.13 2.94 5.12
CA SER A 88 -3.16 3.62 6.00
C SER A 88 -2.34 4.67 5.24
N ALA A 89 -1.85 4.35 4.04
CA ALA A 89 -1.10 5.30 3.23
C ALA A 89 -1.93 6.55 2.89
N LEU A 90 -3.18 6.39 2.45
CA LEU A 90 -4.05 7.51 2.08
C LEU A 90 -4.51 8.33 3.29
N THR A 91 -4.72 7.70 4.45
CA THR A 91 -4.96 8.43 5.69
C THR A 91 -3.75 9.27 6.07
N HIS A 92 -2.54 8.69 6.08
CA HIS A 92 -1.33 9.45 6.42
C HIS A 92 -1.07 10.60 5.45
N ASP A 93 -1.22 10.37 4.14
CA ASP A 93 -1.08 11.46 3.16
C ASP A 93 -2.06 12.62 3.44
N ALA A 94 -3.28 12.30 3.87
CA ALA A 94 -4.29 13.29 4.22
C ALA A 94 -3.96 14.01 5.54
N GLU A 95 -3.42 13.29 6.53
CA GLU A 95 -2.94 13.87 7.79
C GLU A 95 -1.72 14.78 7.59
N ASP A 96 -0.84 14.44 6.64
CA ASP A 96 0.29 15.26 6.19
C ASP A 96 -0.15 16.51 5.38
N GLY A 97 -1.46 16.72 5.22
CA GLY A 97 -2.03 17.90 4.57
C GLY A 97 -2.13 17.81 3.05
N THR A 98 -2.01 16.61 2.46
CA THR A 98 -2.23 16.43 1.01
C THR A 98 -3.66 16.82 0.65
N SER A 99 -3.81 17.72 -0.34
CA SER A 99 -5.12 18.18 -0.77
C SER A 99 -5.99 17.06 -1.37
N THR A 100 -7.30 17.17 -1.21
CA THR A 100 -8.27 16.20 -1.73
C THR A 100 -8.13 15.92 -3.24
N PRO A 101 -7.92 16.91 -4.13
CA PRO A 101 -7.69 16.64 -5.55
C PRO A 101 -6.45 15.78 -5.82
N MET A 102 -5.37 15.96 -5.05
CA MET A 102 -4.16 15.15 -5.16
C MET A 102 -4.40 13.73 -4.65
N LEU A 103 -5.12 13.57 -3.54
CA LEU A 103 -5.51 12.25 -3.05
C LEU A 103 -6.39 11.51 -4.05
N LEU A 104 -7.37 12.18 -4.68
CA LEU A 104 -8.20 11.59 -5.74
C LEU A 104 -7.36 11.12 -6.93
N ALA A 105 -6.47 11.97 -7.43
CA ALA A 105 -5.62 11.65 -8.58
C ALA A 105 -4.67 10.48 -8.28
N ARG A 106 -3.96 10.52 -7.13
CA ARG A 106 -3.03 9.46 -6.72
C ARG A 106 -3.71 8.13 -6.49
N SER A 107 -4.89 8.15 -5.88
CA SER A 107 -5.66 6.93 -5.58
C SER A 107 -6.49 6.44 -6.78
N ARG A 108 -6.75 7.28 -7.78
CA ARG A 108 -7.71 7.02 -8.87
C ARG A 108 -9.14 6.81 -8.37
N HIS A 109 -9.50 7.45 -7.25
CA HIS A 109 -10.89 7.52 -6.82
C HIS A 109 -11.64 8.52 -7.69
N ALA A 110 -12.80 8.11 -8.22
CA ALA A 110 -13.61 8.95 -9.11
C ALA A 110 -14.39 10.04 -8.36
N SER A 111 -14.53 9.91 -7.04
CA SER A 111 -15.28 10.86 -6.21
C SER A 111 -14.78 10.88 -4.77
N VAL A 112 -15.01 12.01 -4.09
CA VAL A 112 -14.72 12.18 -2.65
C VAL A 112 -15.40 11.10 -1.83
N ARG A 113 -16.68 10.79 -2.11
CA ARG A 113 -17.43 9.70 -1.46
C ARG A 113 -16.70 8.35 -1.51
N SER A 114 -16.05 8.04 -2.63
CA SER A 114 -15.29 6.78 -2.75
C SER A 114 -13.95 6.83 -2.00
N LEU A 115 -13.34 8.01 -1.89
CA LEU A 115 -12.10 8.26 -1.17
C LEU A 115 -12.29 8.23 0.36
N GLU A 116 -13.44 8.66 0.87
CA GLU A 116 -13.75 8.71 2.32
C GLU A 116 -13.61 7.36 3.04
N ARG A 117 -13.71 6.24 2.33
CA ARG A 117 -13.45 4.91 2.92
C ARG A 117 -11.97 4.69 3.23
N TYR A 118 -11.09 5.37 2.48
CA TYR A 118 -9.65 5.14 2.46
C TYR A 118 -8.84 6.26 3.13
N ALA A 119 -9.26 7.52 3.03
CA ALA A 119 -8.60 8.65 3.67
C ALA A 119 -9.50 9.20 4.79
N ARG A 120 -9.21 8.83 6.03
CA ARG A 120 -9.90 9.33 7.23
C ARG A 120 -8.87 9.82 8.25
N PRO A 121 -8.50 11.11 8.19
CA PRO A 121 -7.63 11.72 9.20
C PRO A 121 -8.21 11.56 10.60
N GLY A 122 -7.34 11.29 11.58
CA GLY A 122 -7.71 11.31 12.99
C GLY A 122 -8.07 12.72 13.49
N VAL A 123 -8.80 12.79 14.60
CA VAL A 123 -9.20 14.07 15.23
C VAL A 123 -7.99 14.92 15.62
N ASP A 124 -6.91 14.29 16.09
CA ASP A 124 -5.67 14.97 16.48
C ASP A 124 -4.96 15.59 15.28
N ALA A 125 -4.92 14.88 14.14
CA ALA A 125 -4.35 15.39 12.91
C ALA A 125 -5.14 16.60 12.37
N VAL A 126 -6.47 16.55 12.45
CA VAL A 126 -7.33 17.69 12.10
C VAL A 126 -7.06 18.88 13.03
N ALA A 127 -6.95 18.65 14.34
CA ALA A 127 -6.64 19.71 15.31
C ALA A 127 -5.28 20.36 15.03
N ALA A 128 -4.25 19.54 14.74
CA ALA A 128 -2.93 20.03 14.37
C ALA A 128 -2.95 20.86 13.07
N HIS A 129 -3.67 20.41 12.04
CA HIS A 129 -3.82 21.12 10.78
C HIS A 129 -4.49 22.50 10.96
N VAL A 130 -5.56 22.57 11.77
CA VAL A 130 -6.24 23.83 12.10
C VAL A 130 -5.33 24.76 12.89
N ALA A 131 -4.61 24.24 13.89
CA ALA A 131 -3.67 25.02 14.69
C ALA A 131 -2.53 25.62 13.85
N ALA A 132 -1.97 24.85 12.92
CA ALA A 132 -0.94 25.33 11.98
C ALA A 132 -1.46 26.43 11.04
N SER A 133 -2.75 26.36 10.68
CA SER A 133 -3.40 27.35 9.82
C SER A 133 -3.85 28.62 10.56
N ALA A 134 -3.76 28.63 11.90
CA ALA A 134 -4.22 29.74 12.71
C ALA A 134 -3.39 31.02 12.45
N PRO A 135 -4.03 32.19 12.30
CA PRO A 135 -3.32 33.44 12.01
C PRO A 135 -2.32 33.85 13.11
N ALA A 136 -2.49 33.39 14.36
CA ALA A 136 -1.54 33.61 15.44
C ALA A 136 -0.21 32.86 15.24
N ALA A 137 -0.21 31.72 14.56
CA ALA A 137 1.01 30.96 14.26
C ALA A 137 1.90 31.65 13.21
N ARG A 138 1.29 32.41 12.27
CA ARG A 138 2.00 33.13 11.20
C ARG A 138 2.74 34.40 11.62
N ARG A 139 2.61 34.84 12.87
CA ARG A 139 3.25 36.09 13.37
C ARG A 139 4.61 35.86 14.04
N ARG A 140 5.14 34.63 14.02
CA ARG A 140 6.39 34.25 14.68
C ARG A 140 7.59 34.04 13.76
N ASP A 141 7.44 34.31 12.46
CA ASP A 141 8.50 34.23 11.46
C ASP A 141 8.96 35.62 11.01
#